data_AF-A0A840XYQ3-F1
#
_entry.id   AF-A0A840XYQ3-F1
#
_cell.length_a   1.000
_cell.length_b   1.000
_cell.length_c   1.000
_cell.angle_alpha   90.00
_cell.angle_beta   90.00
_cell.angle_gamma   90.00
#
_symmetry.space_group_name_H-M   'P 1'
#
loop_
_entity.id
_entity.type
_entity.pdbx_description
1 polymer ?
#
loop_
_entity_poly.entity_id
_entity_poly.type
_entity_poly.pdbx_seq_one_letter_code
_entity_poly.pdbx_strand_id
1 'polypeptide(L)'
;MRSDTPALPAVGDVIRYAYLWSHEHAAGREEGSKDRPSAVVALIRKEDGQDEVVVLPLTSTPPAEPGAAVEIPAETRARLGLQREPCWVVVTEYNHFVWPGPDLRLTEGGTGTFTYGPLPDRVMAQIRAAFAGWRQKRRVTAVRRTE
;
A
#
# COMPACT_ATOMS: atom_id res chain seq x y z
N MET A 1 18.37 -18.61 17.42
CA MET A 1 17.49 -17.44 17.33
C MET A 1 16.72 -17.62 16.04
N ARG A 2 15.44 -18.00 16.08
CA ARG A 2 14.66 -18.15 14.84
C ARG A 2 14.44 -16.73 14.31
N SER A 3 15.02 -16.44 13.16
CA SER A 3 14.62 -15.28 12.38
C SER A 3 13.20 -15.55 11.91
N ASP A 4 12.21 -15.17 12.72
CA ASP A 4 10.80 -15.29 12.37
C ASP A 4 10.47 -14.17 11.38
N THR A 5 10.96 -14.30 10.15
CA THR A 5 10.57 -13.45 9.04
C THR A 5 9.04 -13.53 8.91
N PRO A 6 8.32 -12.39 8.94
CA PRO A 6 6.88 -12.41 8.85
C PRO A 6 6.43 -13.04 7.53
N ALA A 7 5.34 -13.79 7.58
CA ALA A 7 4.71 -14.34 6.39
C ALA A 7 4.43 -13.24 5.36
N LEU A 8 4.56 -13.59 4.07
CA LEU A 8 4.27 -12.64 3.00
C LEU A 8 2.81 -12.24 2.99
N PRO A 9 2.51 -10.97 2.66
CA PRO A 9 1.15 -10.55 2.45
C PRO A 9 0.60 -11.15 1.15
N ALA A 10 -0.71 -11.33 1.08
CA ALA A 10 -1.41 -11.65 -0.15
C ALA A 10 -1.63 -10.38 -0.99
N VAL A 11 -1.74 -10.54 -2.31
CA VAL A 11 -2.24 -9.46 -3.17
C VAL A 11 -3.68 -9.15 -2.77
N GLY A 12 -3.95 -7.89 -2.44
CA GLY A 12 -5.22 -7.43 -1.88
C GLY A 12 -5.18 -7.14 -0.38
N ASP A 13 -4.15 -7.59 0.34
CA ASP A 13 -3.99 -7.24 1.75
C ASP A 13 -3.71 -5.75 1.93
N VAL A 14 -4.26 -5.18 3.00
CA VAL A 14 -3.90 -3.84 3.48
C VAL A 14 -2.91 -4.00 4.62
N ILE A 15 -1.75 -3.36 4.52
CA ILE A 15 -0.69 -3.36 5.55
C ILE A 15 -0.53 -1.97 6.16
N ARG A 16 -0.01 -1.88 7.39
CA ARG A 16 0.43 -0.60 7.98
C ARG A 16 1.89 -0.36 7.65
N TYR A 17 2.16 0.79 7.03
CA TYR A 17 3.41 1.02 6.34
C TYR A 17 3.77 2.52 6.36
N ALA A 18 5.03 2.85 6.63
CA ALA A 18 5.54 4.23 6.58
C ALA A 18 5.73 4.66 5.12
N TYR A 19 4.63 5.04 4.47
CA TYR A 19 4.63 5.36 3.04
C TYR A 19 5.37 6.68 2.75
N LEU A 20 6.46 6.59 2.01
CA LEU A 20 7.19 7.74 1.49
C LEU A 20 6.59 8.21 0.15
N TRP A 21 6.05 9.43 0.13
CA TRP A 21 5.54 10.03 -1.11
C TRP A 21 6.67 10.40 -2.07
N SER A 22 6.43 10.35 -3.37
CA SER A 22 7.42 10.69 -4.39
C SER A 22 7.99 12.11 -4.27
N HIS A 23 7.17 13.08 -3.85
CA HIS A 23 7.64 14.46 -3.60
C HIS A 23 8.50 14.56 -2.32
N GLU A 24 8.23 13.75 -1.29
CA GLU A 24 9.06 13.65 -0.09
C GLU A 24 10.42 13.02 -0.44
N HIS A 25 10.40 11.97 -1.24
CA HIS A 25 11.60 11.32 -1.76
C HIS A 25 12.44 12.28 -2.60
N ALA A 26 11.82 13.05 -3.51
CA ALA A 26 12.50 14.06 -4.30
C ALA A 26 13.10 15.19 -3.46
N ALA A 27 12.54 15.45 -2.27
CA ALA A 27 13.09 16.37 -1.29
C ALA A 27 14.20 15.74 -0.41
N GLY A 28 14.64 14.53 -0.70
CA GLY A 28 15.72 13.83 0.00
C GLY A 28 15.30 13.16 1.30
N ARG A 29 14.01 12.98 1.56
CA ARG A 29 13.55 12.21 2.73
C ARG A 29 13.74 10.72 2.50
N GLU A 30 14.18 10.05 3.55
CA GLU A 30 14.35 8.59 3.55
C GLU A 30 13.13 7.87 4.11
N GLU A 31 12.43 8.44 5.10
CA GLU A 31 11.26 7.84 5.75
C GLU A 31 9.96 8.62 5.46
N GLY A 32 8.85 7.89 5.32
CA GLY A 32 7.52 8.49 5.17
C GLY A 32 7.11 9.27 6.42
N SER A 33 6.51 10.44 6.25
CA SER A 33 6.13 11.30 7.38
C SER A 33 5.01 10.74 8.27
N LYS A 34 4.30 9.69 7.82
CA LYS A 34 3.18 9.06 8.53
C LYS A 34 3.10 7.56 8.22
N ASP A 35 2.73 6.79 9.23
CA ASP A 35 2.23 5.43 9.07
C ASP A 35 0.87 5.48 8.38
N ARG A 36 0.70 4.69 7.32
CA ARG A 36 -0.53 4.65 6.54
C ARG A 36 -0.92 3.20 6.22
N PRO A 37 -2.23 2.90 6.24
CA PRO A 37 -2.71 1.72 5.55
C PRO A 37 -2.31 1.80 4.07
N SER A 38 -1.78 0.71 3.51
CA SER A 38 -1.35 0.61 2.12
C SER A 38 -1.78 -0.74 1.55
N ALA A 39 -2.39 -0.73 0.36
CA ALA A 39 -2.88 -1.91 -0.31
C ALA A 39 -1.74 -2.59 -1.09
N VAL A 40 -1.53 -3.89 -0.86
CA VAL A 40 -0.61 -4.73 -1.62
C VAL A 40 -1.24 -5.06 -2.97
N VAL A 41 -0.63 -4.59 -4.06
CA VAL A 41 -1.17 -4.74 -5.41
C VAL A 41 -0.38 -5.70 -6.29
N ALA A 42 0.87 -6.00 -5.92
CA ALA A 42 1.64 -7.07 -6.53
C ALA A 42 2.62 -7.67 -5.53
N LEU A 43 2.86 -8.97 -5.72
CA LEU A 43 3.91 -9.74 -5.07
C LEU A 43 4.75 -10.37 -6.18
N ILE A 44 6.04 -10.10 -6.19
CA ILE A 44 6.98 -10.59 -7.20
C ILE A 44 7.89 -11.59 -6.51
N ARG A 45 7.70 -12.87 -6.85
CA ARG A 45 8.52 -13.96 -6.34
C ARG A 45 9.91 -13.92 -6.98
N LYS A 46 10.96 -13.97 -6.17
CA LYS A 46 12.35 -14.05 -6.66
C LYS A 46 12.96 -15.40 -6.31
N GLU A 47 13.88 -15.87 -7.15
CA GLU A 47 14.57 -17.15 -6.95
C GLU A 47 15.56 -17.12 -5.78
N ASP A 48 16.10 -15.95 -5.46
CA ASP A 48 17.02 -15.70 -4.35
C ASP A 48 16.31 -15.52 -2.98
N GLY A 49 14.97 -15.60 -2.97
CA GLY A 49 14.16 -15.42 -1.77
C GLY A 49 13.92 -13.95 -1.38
N GLN A 50 14.43 -12.97 -2.12
CA GLN A 50 14.18 -11.54 -1.89
C GLN A 50 12.89 -11.09 -2.57
N ASP A 51 11.76 -11.66 -2.13
CA ASP A 51 10.45 -11.35 -2.71
C ASP A 51 10.13 -9.86 -2.60
N GLU A 52 9.63 -9.27 -3.68
CA GLU A 52 9.32 -7.85 -3.72
C GLU A 52 7.81 -7.60 -3.62
N VAL A 53 7.43 -6.56 -2.91
CA VAL A 53 6.05 -6.14 -2.69
C VAL A 53 5.85 -4.74 -3.29
N VAL A 54 4.72 -4.55 -3.97
CA VAL A 54 4.28 -3.25 -4.49
C VAL A 54 3.03 -2.82 -3.73
N VAL A 55 3.04 -1.58 -3.21
CA VAL A 55 1.95 -1.04 -2.41
C VAL A 55 1.45 0.32 -2.92
N LEU A 56 0.14 0.52 -2.78
CA LEU A 56 -0.53 1.80 -3.02
C LEU A 56 -1.05 2.37 -1.69
N PRO A 57 -0.83 3.66 -1.40
CA PRO A 57 -1.20 4.23 -0.11
C PRO A 57 -2.71 4.52 -0.04
N LEU A 58 -3.28 4.42 1.17
CA LEU A 58 -4.57 5.00 1.47
C LEU A 58 -4.41 6.43 1.98
N THR A 59 -5.31 7.32 1.58
CA THR A 59 -5.36 8.72 2.02
C THR A 59 -6.79 9.15 2.35
N SER A 60 -6.94 10.06 3.31
CA SER A 60 -8.21 10.76 3.60
C SER A 60 -8.42 12.00 2.73
N THR A 61 -7.50 12.30 1.82
CA THR A 61 -7.65 13.40 0.87
C THR A 61 -8.34 12.89 -0.39
N PRO A 62 -9.47 13.49 -0.82
CA PRO A 62 -10.13 13.08 -2.05
C PRO A 62 -9.20 13.30 -3.26
N PRO A 63 -9.31 12.47 -4.31
CA PRO A 63 -8.48 12.63 -5.50
C PRO A 63 -8.74 13.97 -6.17
N ALA A 64 -7.68 14.69 -6.53
CA ALA A 64 -7.77 15.95 -7.27
C ALA A 64 -8.30 15.77 -8.70
N GLU A 65 -8.09 14.59 -9.28
CA GLU A 65 -8.50 14.26 -10.65
C GLU A 65 -9.30 12.95 -10.69
N PRO A 66 -10.34 12.86 -11.53
CA PRO A 66 -11.06 11.61 -11.76
C PRO A 66 -10.11 10.48 -12.18
N GLY A 67 -10.21 9.34 -11.49
CA GLY A 67 -9.39 8.16 -11.76
C GLY A 67 -8.01 8.15 -11.10
N ALA A 68 -7.62 9.21 -10.37
CA ALA A 68 -6.37 9.24 -9.60
C ALA A 68 -6.40 8.35 -8.34
N ALA A 69 -7.60 7.99 -7.87
CA ALA A 69 -7.77 7.12 -6.71
C ALA A 69 -9.11 6.35 -6.75
N VAL A 70 -9.20 5.28 -5.99
CA VAL A 70 -10.41 4.47 -5.80
C VAL A 70 -10.88 4.56 -4.36
N GLU A 71 -12.13 4.98 -4.14
CA GLU A 71 -12.70 5.05 -2.80
C GLU A 71 -12.91 3.65 -2.20
N ILE A 72 -12.58 3.50 -0.92
CA ILE A 72 -12.84 2.25 -0.18
C ILE A 72 -14.26 2.30 0.43
N PRO A 73 -15.13 1.31 0.13
CA PRO A 73 -16.48 1.25 0.69
C PRO A 73 -16.48 1.28 2.22
N ALA A 74 -17.46 1.94 2.82
CA ALA A 74 -17.58 2.09 4.27
C ALA A 74 -17.57 0.74 5.02
N GLU A 75 -18.26 -0.26 4.48
CA GLU A 75 -18.28 -1.63 5.04
C GLU A 75 -16.89 -2.28 5.03
N THR A 76 -16.11 -2.07 3.96
CA THR A 76 -14.73 -2.59 3.88
C THR A 76 -13.84 -1.90 4.92
N ARG A 77 -13.97 -0.57 5.08
CA ARG A 77 -13.22 0.17 6.10
C ARG A 77 -13.55 -0.33 7.51
N ALA A 78 -14.84 -0.51 7.82
CA ALA A 78 -15.28 -1.03 9.09
C ALA A 78 -14.75 -2.45 9.36
N ARG A 79 -14.85 -3.36 8.38
CA ARG A 79 -14.36 -4.75 8.50
C ARG A 79 -12.86 -4.83 8.75
N LEU A 80 -12.09 -3.96 8.11
CA LEU A 80 -10.62 -3.91 8.24
C LEU A 80 -10.14 -3.06 9.44
N GLY A 81 -11.05 -2.51 10.25
CA GLY A 81 -10.69 -1.65 11.37
C GLY A 81 -10.01 -0.34 10.95
N LEU A 82 -10.29 0.13 9.73
CA LEU A 82 -9.80 1.42 9.23
C LEU A 82 -10.66 2.58 9.77
N GLN A 83 -10.25 3.80 9.45
CA GLN A 83 -10.96 5.04 9.79
C GLN A 83 -12.42 5.12 9.29
N ARG A 84 -13.25 5.88 10.02
CA ARG A 84 -14.69 6.06 9.72
C ARG A 84 -14.94 7.03 8.59
N GLU A 85 -14.05 8.00 8.40
CA GLU A 85 -14.09 8.98 7.32
C GLU A 85 -13.71 8.33 5.99
N PRO A 86 -14.28 8.78 4.84
CA PRO A 86 -13.90 8.28 3.53
C PRO A 86 -12.38 8.29 3.31
N CYS A 87 -11.89 7.24 2.64
CA CYS A 87 -10.50 7.17 2.22
C CYS A 87 -10.38 6.48 0.86
N TRP A 88 -9.29 6.77 0.17
CA TRP A 88 -9.05 6.33 -1.19
C TRP A 88 -7.69 5.68 -1.32
N VAL A 89 -7.61 4.62 -2.13
CA VAL A 89 -6.33 4.06 -2.61
C VAL A 89 -5.86 4.91 -3.79
N VAL A 90 -4.73 5.58 -3.64
CA VAL A 90 -4.12 6.39 -4.70
C VAL A 90 -3.46 5.47 -5.73
N VAL A 91 -3.71 5.70 -7.02
CA VAL A 91 -3.17 4.86 -8.11
C VAL A 91 -2.13 5.59 -8.98
N THR A 92 -1.74 6.81 -8.59
CA THR A 92 -0.84 7.67 -9.36
C THR A 92 0.64 7.43 -9.06
N GLU A 93 0.94 6.84 -7.90
CA GLU A 93 2.28 6.49 -7.45
C GLU A 93 2.23 5.24 -6.56
N TYR A 94 3.36 4.54 -6.45
CA TYR A 94 3.49 3.35 -5.62
C TYR A 94 4.87 3.24 -5.00
N ASN A 95 4.93 2.56 -3.85
CA ASN A 95 6.19 2.11 -3.27
C ASN A 95 6.46 0.66 -3.66
N HIS A 96 7.74 0.33 -3.80
CA HIS A 96 8.23 -1.01 -4.14
C HIS A 96 9.44 -1.35 -3.28
N PHE A 97 9.43 -2.53 -2.66
CA PHE A 97 10.44 -2.91 -1.66
C PHE A 97 10.58 -4.43 -1.52
N VAL A 98 11.71 -4.89 -1.01
CA VAL A 98 11.93 -6.30 -0.63
C VAL A 98 11.24 -6.58 0.70
N TRP A 99 10.53 -7.70 0.80
CA TRP A 99 9.85 -8.10 2.02
C TRP A 99 10.76 -8.94 2.93
N PRO A 100 10.72 -8.73 4.26
CA PRO A 100 10.10 -7.61 4.96
C PRO A 100 10.93 -6.32 4.78
N GLY A 101 10.27 -5.19 4.63
CA GLY A 101 10.93 -3.88 4.52
C GLY A 101 11.02 -3.14 5.86
N PRO A 102 11.99 -2.21 6.04
CA PRO A 102 12.17 -1.46 7.29
C PRO A 102 11.02 -0.50 7.61
N ASP A 103 10.23 -0.14 6.60
CA ASP A 103 9.07 0.75 6.70
C ASP A 103 7.80 0.04 7.19
N LEU A 104 7.83 -1.27 7.47
CA LEU A 104 6.67 -2.00 8.02
C LEU A 104 6.37 -1.55 9.45
N ARG A 105 5.08 -1.45 9.78
CA ARG A 105 4.61 -0.99 11.09
C ARG A 105 3.58 -1.95 11.63
N LEU A 106 3.66 -2.29 12.91
CA LEU A 106 2.65 -3.13 13.54
C LEU A 106 1.30 -2.42 13.53
N THR A 107 0.23 -3.15 13.22
CA THR A 107 -1.14 -2.65 13.35
C THR A 107 -1.43 -2.28 14.81
N GLU A 108 -2.21 -1.23 15.00
CA GLU A 108 -2.69 -0.83 16.32
C GLU A 108 -3.64 -1.92 16.86
N GLY A 109 -3.57 -2.23 18.17
CA GLY A 109 -4.45 -3.24 18.79
C GLY A 109 -3.79 -4.55 19.21
N GLY A 110 -2.45 -4.68 19.12
CA GLY A 110 -1.69 -5.68 19.89
C GLY A 110 -1.66 -7.12 19.34
N THR A 111 -2.13 -7.36 18.11
CA THR A 111 -2.03 -8.67 17.45
C THR A 111 -0.61 -9.02 16.98
N GLY A 112 0.32 -8.06 16.96
CA GLY A 112 1.67 -8.27 16.44
C GLY A 112 1.72 -8.46 14.92
N THR A 113 0.66 -8.08 14.19
CA THR A 113 0.57 -8.23 12.73
C THR A 113 0.88 -6.92 12.01
N PHE A 114 1.40 -6.98 10.79
CA PHE A 114 1.55 -5.81 9.90
C PHE A 114 0.31 -5.57 9.02
N THR A 115 -0.59 -6.56 8.97
CA THR A 115 -1.69 -6.65 8.02
C THR A 115 -3.04 -6.42 8.71
N TYR A 116 -3.86 -5.53 8.16
CA TYR A 116 -5.26 -5.31 8.55
C TYR A 116 -6.19 -6.38 7.97
N GLY A 117 -5.86 -6.89 6.78
CA GLY A 117 -6.61 -7.94 6.07
C GLY A 117 -6.92 -7.58 4.61
N PRO A 118 -7.63 -8.46 3.89
CA PRO A 118 -7.82 -8.33 2.45
C PRO A 118 -8.96 -7.37 2.06
N LEU A 119 -8.72 -6.60 1.01
CA LEU A 119 -9.75 -5.88 0.26
C LEU A 119 -10.65 -6.87 -0.49
N PRO A 120 -11.96 -6.57 -0.66
CA PRO A 120 -12.84 -7.37 -1.51
C PRO A 120 -12.37 -7.43 -2.97
N ASP A 121 -12.59 -8.55 -3.65
CA ASP A 121 -12.19 -8.73 -5.05
C ASP A 121 -12.71 -7.64 -5.99
N ARG A 122 -13.94 -7.17 -5.75
CA ARG A 122 -14.54 -6.07 -6.51
C ARG A 122 -13.73 -4.78 -6.36
N VAL A 123 -13.29 -4.46 -5.15
CA VAL A 123 -12.46 -3.26 -4.87
C VAL A 123 -11.09 -3.42 -5.53
N MET A 124 -10.49 -4.61 -5.43
CA MET A 124 -9.22 -4.89 -6.11
C MET A 124 -9.32 -4.82 -7.63
N ALA A 125 -10.44 -5.26 -8.22
CA ALA A 125 -10.68 -5.10 -9.65
C ALA A 125 -10.80 -3.62 -10.05
N GLN A 126 -11.46 -2.79 -9.23
CA GLN A 126 -11.55 -1.34 -9.45
C GLN A 126 -10.17 -0.68 -9.35
N ILE A 127 -9.34 -1.06 -8.36
CA ILE A 127 -7.96 -0.54 -8.23
C ILE A 127 -7.13 -0.90 -9.45
N ARG A 128 -7.16 -2.16 -9.91
CA ARG A 128 -6.44 -2.60 -11.12
C ARG A 128 -6.89 -1.83 -12.36
N ALA A 129 -8.19 -1.65 -12.54
CA ALA A 129 -8.74 -0.89 -13.66
C ALA A 129 -8.35 0.60 -13.62
N ALA A 130 -8.41 1.23 -12.45
CA ALA A 130 -8.02 2.62 -12.26
C ALA A 130 -6.52 2.82 -12.51
N PHE A 131 -5.67 1.93 -11.96
CA PHE A 131 -4.23 1.96 -12.19
C PHE A 131 -3.87 1.80 -13.67
N ALA A 132 -4.48 0.82 -14.35
CA ALA A 132 -4.29 0.62 -15.79
C ALA A 132 -4.75 1.84 -16.61
N GLY A 133 -5.94 2.38 -16.29
CA GLY A 133 -6.49 3.56 -16.96
C GLY A 133 -5.64 4.82 -16.73
N TRP A 134 -5.09 5.00 -15.53
CA TRP A 134 -4.18 6.10 -15.23
C TRP A 134 -2.87 5.96 -16.01
N ARG A 135 -2.25 4.77 -15.98
CA ARG A 135 -0.98 4.49 -16.66
C ARG A 135 -1.04 4.67 -18.19
N GLN A 136 -2.21 4.49 -18.80
CA GLN A 136 -2.41 4.77 -20.23
C GLN A 136 -2.39 6.27 -20.56
N LYS A 137 -2.82 7.12 -19.63
CA LYS A 137 -2.98 8.57 -19.84
C LYS A 137 -1.83 9.39 -19.28
N ARG A 138 -1.20 8.90 -18.22
CA ARG A 138 -0.20 9.60 -17.42
C ARG A 138 0.86 8.63 -16.94
N ARG A 139 2.05 9.15 -16.66
CA ARG A 139 3.12 8.37 -16.01
C ARG A 139 2.75 8.10 -14.55
N VAL A 140 3.01 6.88 -14.10
CA VAL A 140 2.95 6.49 -12.69
C VAL A 140 4.36 6.59 -12.10
N THR A 141 4.48 7.17 -10.91
CA THR A 141 5.78 7.30 -10.23
C THR A 141 6.02 6.10 -9.31
N ALA A 142 7.19 5.50 -9.41
CA ALA A 142 7.63 4.42 -8.54
C ALA A 142 8.66 4.96 -7.54
N VAL A 143 8.48 4.69 -6.25
CA VAL A 143 9.48 4.94 -5.22
C VAL A 143 10.03 3.59 -4.77
N ARG A 144 11.30 3.32 -5.12
CA ARG A 144 12.00 2.14 -4.61
C ARG A 144 12.43 2.42 -3.17
N ARG A 145 12.22 1.45 -2.30
CA ARG A 145 12.57 1.55 -0.88
C ARG A 145 13.66 0.54 -0.60
N THR A 146 14.73 1.03 -0.02
CA THR A 146 15.89 0.26 0.39
C THR A 146 16.16 0.56 1.85
N GLU A 147 16.89 -0.33 2.50
CA GLU A 147 17.55 -0.02 3.77
C GLU A 147 18.53 1.15 3.62
#